data_AF-A0A7C2IG24-F1
#
_entry.id   AF-A0A7C2IG24-F1
#
_cell.length_a   1.000
_cell.length_b   1.000
_cell.length_c   1.000
_cell.angle_alpha   90.00
_cell.angle_beta   90.00
_cell.angle_gamma   90.00
#
_symmetry.space_group_name_H-M   'P 1'
#
loop_
_entity.id
_entity.type
_entity.pdbx_description
1 polymer ?
#
loop_
_entity_poly.entity_id
_entity_poly.type
_entity_poly.pdbx_seq_one_letter_code
_entity_poly.pdbx_strand_id
1 'polypeptide(L)' 'MIDRVGPEQVQALAAAAGLQISDGRAQELAAPVQALLDDCRRLEEVDVSTIEAPVLFPA' A
#
# COMPACT_ATOMS: atom_id res chain seq x y z
N MET A 1 -7.53 9.84 7.69
CA MET A 1 -6.64 9.10 8.61
C MET A 1 -7.03 7.65 8.58
N ILE A 2 -6.19 6.75 8.08
CA ILE A 2 -6.38 5.31 8.25
C ILE A 2 -5.59 4.96 9.50
N ASP A 3 -6.28 4.78 10.62
CA ASP A 3 -5.66 4.64 11.95
C ASP A 3 -4.99 3.27 12.18
N ARG A 4 -5.15 2.30 11.26
CA ARG A 4 -4.39 1.02 11.15
C ARG A 4 -4.93 0.18 9.98
N VAL A 5 -4.05 -0.53 9.29
CA VAL A 5 -4.42 -1.61 8.35
C VAL A 5 -4.82 -2.84 9.16
N GLY A 6 -6.11 -3.14 9.11
CA GLY A 6 -6.69 -4.39 9.58
C GLY A 6 -6.84 -5.41 8.44
N PRO A 7 -7.22 -6.65 8.79
CA PRO A 7 -7.36 -7.75 7.84
C PRO A 7 -8.38 -7.46 6.73
N GLU A 8 -9.45 -6.71 7.03
CA GLU A 8 -10.46 -6.32 6.03
C GLU A 8 -9.86 -5.45 4.91
N GLN A 9 -8.97 -4.50 5.24
CA GLN A 9 -8.29 -3.70 4.22
C GLN A 9 -7.32 -4.53 3.39
N VAL A 10 -6.63 -5.50 3.99
CA VAL A 10 -5.75 -6.42 3.26
C VAL A 10 -6.56 -7.30 2.29
N GLN A 11 -7.73 -7.76 2.71
CA GLN A 11 -8.61 -8.56 1.88
C GLN A 11 -9.19 -7.74 0.72
N ALA A 12 -9.58 -6.48 0.97
CA ALA A 12 -9.99 -5.56 -0.08
C ALA A 12 -8.86 -5.27 -1.08
N LEU A 13 -7.63 -5.07 -0.60
CA LEU A 13 -6.45 -4.88 -1.44
C LEU A 13 -6.16 -6.12 -2.30
N ALA A 14 -6.21 -7.32 -1.70
CA ALA A 14 -6.04 -8.57 -2.42
C ALA A 14 -7.11 -8.74 -3.51
N ALA A 15 -8.38 -8.47 -3.18
CA ALA A 15 -9.48 -8.52 -4.15
C ALA A 15 -9.29 -7.53 -5.30
N ALA A 16 -8.84 -6.30 -5.02
CA ALA A 16 -8.52 -5.30 -6.05
C ALA A 16 -7.35 -5.75 -6.96
N ALA A 17 -6.40 -6.52 -6.42
CA ALA A 17 -5.33 -7.15 -7.18
C ALA A 17 -5.76 -8.45 -7.91
N GLY A 18 -7.02 -8.86 -7.81
CA GLY A 18 -7.53 -10.11 -8.38
C GLY A 18 -7.06 -11.37 -7.62
N LEU A 19 -6.55 -11.21 -6.40
CA LEU A 19 -6.09 -12.30 -5.55
C LEU A 19 -7.19 -12.72 -4.57
N GLN A 20 -7.36 -14.03 -4.41
CA GLN A 20 -8.19 -14.59 -3.33
C GLN A 20 -7.28 -15.07 -2.21
N ILE A 21 -7.46 -14.48 -1.02
CA ILE A 21 -6.75 -14.86 0.20
C ILE A 21 -7.77 -15.23 1.28
N SER A 22 -7.42 -16.18 2.14
CA SER A 22 -8.23 -16.54 3.30
C SER A 22 -8.15 -15.46 4.39
N ASP A 23 -9.12 -15.45 5.29
CA ASP A 23 -9.16 -14.51 6.41
C ASP A 23 -7.92 -14.65 7.32
N GLY A 24 -7.49 -15.90 7.56
CA GLY A 24 -6.25 -16.17 8.31
C GLY A 24 -5.02 -15.58 7.62
N ARG A 25 -4.95 -15.67 6.29
CA ARG A 25 -3.85 -15.06 5.53
C ARG A 25 -3.92 -13.54 5.54
N ALA A 26 -5.13 -12.95 5.52
CA ALA A 26 -5.31 -11.51 5.66
C ALA A 26 -4.86 -10.99 7.05
N GLN A 27 -5.12 -11.76 8.12
CA GLN A 27 -4.64 -11.44 9.46
C GLN A 27 -3.10 -11.50 9.56
N GLU A 28 -2.48 -12.53 8.98
CA GLU A 28 -1.02 -12.65 8.94
C GLU A 28 -0.35 -11.49 8.18
N LEU A 29 -1.02 -11.00 7.12
CA LEU A 29 -0.50 -9.96 6.24
C LEU A 29 -0.78 -8.53 6.75
N ALA A 30 -1.70 -8.33 7.69
CA ALA A 30 -2.06 -7.00 8.19
C ALA A 30 -0.84 -6.24 8.78
N ALA A 31 -0.05 -6.89 9.64
CA ALA A 31 1.14 -6.25 10.23
C ALA A 31 2.26 -5.98 9.20
N PRO A 32 2.64 -6.92 8.32
CA PRO A 32 3.58 -6.65 7.23
C PRO A 32 3.14 -5.50 6.29
N VAL A 33 1.86 -5.46 5.91
CA VAL A 33 1.32 -4.41 5.04
C VAL A 33 1.35 -3.06 5.75
N GLN A 34 1.00 -3.02 7.04
CA GLN A 34 1.12 -1.81 7.85
C GLN A 34 2.56 -1.29 7.90
N ALA A 35 3.53 -2.17 8.16
CA ALA A 35 4.94 -1.79 8.21
C ALA A 35 5.44 -1.22 6.88
N LEU A 36 5.05 -1.83 5.76
CA LEU A 36 5.39 -1.33 4.43
C LEU A 36 4.81 0.07 4.17
N LEU A 37 3.55 0.30 4.57
CA LEU A 37 2.92 1.62 4.43
C LEU A 37 3.56 2.67 5.33
N ASP A 38 3.98 2.29 6.54
CA ASP A 38 4.69 3.20 7.43
C ASP A 38 6.06 3.58 6.85
N ASP A 39 6.76 2.65 6.21
CA ASP A 39 7.99 2.95 5.46
C ASP A 39 7.72 3.85 4.25
N CYS A 40 6.67 3.60 3.47
CA CYS A 40 6.27 4.47 2.37
C CYS A 40 5.88 5.88 2.83
N ARG A 41 5.24 6.01 4.00
CA ARG A 41 4.87 7.31 4.57
C ARG A 41 6.08 8.18 4.86
N ARG A 42 7.24 7.60 5.17
CA ARG A 42 8.49 8.35 5.33
C ARG A 42 8.94 9.04 4.03
N LEU A 43 8.45 8.61 2.88
CA LEU A 43 8.69 9.26 1.60
C LEU A 43 7.79 10.50 1.39
N GLU A 44 6.71 10.67 2.15
CA GLU A 44 5.86 11.87 2.07
C GLU A 44 6.58 13.13 2.57
N GLU A 45 7.70 12.97 3.29
CA GLU A 45 8.57 14.07 3.70
C GLU A 45 9.46 14.59 2.55
N VAL A 46 9.47 13.91 1.40
CA VAL A 46 10.24 14.32 0.23
C VAL A 46 9.48 15.41 -0.52
N ASP A 47 10.04 16.62 -0.55
CA ASP A 47 9.50 17.72 -1.34
C ASP A 47 9.63 17.43 -2.85
N VAL A 48 8.50 17.07 -3.47
CA VAL A 48 8.42 16.77 -4.91
C VAL A 48 8.07 18.00 -5.76
N SER A 49 8.02 19.20 -5.18
CA SER A 49 7.66 20.44 -5.90
C SER A 49 8.60 20.80 -7.05
N THR A 50 9.82 20.24 -7.06
CA THR A 50 10.83 20.44 -8.10
C THR A 50 10.88 19.32 -9.14
N ILE A 51 10.05 18.28 -9.00
CA ILE A 51 9.98 17.18 -9.98
C ILE A 51 9.07 17.61 -11.13
N GLU A 52 9.65 17.95 -12.28
CA GLU A 52 8.89 18.06 -13.53
C GLU A 52 8.30 16.68 -13.90
N ALA A 53 6.97 16.58 -14.05
CA ALA A 53 6.32 15.38 -14.58
C ALA A 53 6.11 15.50 -16.11
N PRO A 54 6.14 14.42 -16.94
CA PRO A 54 6.63 13.06 -16.72
C PRO A 54 7.71 12.61 -17.73
N VAL A 55 8.54 11.63 -17.35
CA VAL A 55 9.19 10.74 -18.33
C VAL A 55 8.11 9.81 -18.88
N LEU A 56 7.75 10.00 -20.16
CA LEU A 56 6.90 9.08 -20.89
C LEU A 56 7.62 7.73 -21.04
N PHE A 57 7.10 6.68 -20.41
CA PHE A 57 7.50 5.31 -20.73
C PHE A 57 7.01 4.98 -22.16
N PRO A 58 7.88 4.60 -23.11
CA PRO A 58 7.44 4.22 -24.45
C PRO A 58 6.64 2.91 -24.42
N ALA A 59 5.63 2.86 -25.30
CA ALA A 59 4.66 1.77 -25.49
C ALA A 59 5.26 0.48 -26.07
#